data_AF-A0A938PSS1-F1
#
_entry.id   AF-A0A938PSS1-F1
#
_cell.length_a   1.000
_cell.length_b   1.000
_cell.length_c   1.000
_cell.angle_alpha   90.00
_cell.angle_beta   90.00
_cell.angle_gamma   90.00
#
_symmetry.space_group_name_H-M   'P 1'
#
loop_
_entity.id
_entity.type
_entity.pdbx_description
1 polymer ?
#
loop_
_entity_poly.entity_id
_entity_poly.type
_entity_poly.pdbx_seq_one_letter_code
_entity_poly.pdbx_strand_id
1 'polypeptide(L)'
;MSIYSACLWLALRWYPATETNGHGFLLTLCVAMAIHHGIHLYVLAIAAFEAKRVALIRVESMRVLSEQRKLEAEQALHEARVANAERIEMEKAMHEAQRRESLGLLAGGIAHDFNNLLTVILGNVDLSRVEPRISPVLEERLDTITSAVERAAQLTRQLLVYSGKARAKNTSVDLGAHIQGAARLFRPLLKPEVTLNLHGQAEGIKVEADAALLDQVIFNIVQNAVEAC
;
A
#
# COMPACT_ATOMS: atom_id res chain seq x y z
N MET A 1 -54.46 45.75 -24.87
CA MET A 1 -55.90 46.00 -25.06
C MET A 1 -56.63 44.79 -24.49
N SER A 2 -57.44 44.95 -23.44
CA SER A 2 -58.07 43.82 -22.76
C SER A 2 -59.08 43.12 -23.67
N ILE A 3 -59.14 41.79 -23.67
CA ILE A 3 -60.11 41.00 -24.43
C ILE A 3 -61.55 41.42 -24.10
N TYR A 4 -61.80 41.87 -22.87
CA TYR A 4 -63.09 42.43 -22.43
C TYR A 4 -63.51 43.65 -23.25
N SER A 5 -62.58 44.58 -23.53
CA SER A 5 -62.84 45.75 -24.37
C SER A 5 -63.14 45.37 -25.83
N ALA A 6 -62.52 44.30 -26.35
CA ALA A 6 -62.79 43.82 -27.71
C ALA A 6 -64.14 43.08 -27.81
N CYS A 7 -64.49 42.25 -26.83
CA CYS A 7 -65.79 41.57 -26.76
C CYS A 7 -66.96 42.55 -26.57
N LEU A 8 -66.79 43.55 -25.69
CA LEU A 8 -67.81 44.59 -25.48
C LEU A 8 -68.02 45.42 -26.76
N TRP A 9 -66.94 45.77 -27.46
CA TRP A 9 -67.03 46.51 -28.72
C TRP A 9 -67.64 45.69 -29.86
N LEU A 10 -67.32 44.40 -29.98
CA LEU A 10 -67.96 43.50 -30.95
C LEU A 10 -69.45 43.27 -30.65
N ALA A 11 -69.81 43.10 -29.37
CA ALA A 11 -71.20 42.95 -28.94
C ALA A 11 -72.02 44.21 -29.23
N LEU A 12 -71.45 45.40 -29.01
CA LEU A 12 -72.07 46.69 -29.35
C LEU A 12 -72.16 46.93 -30.86
N ARG A 13 -71.25 46.36 -31.66
CA ARG A 13 -71.20 46.55 -33.11
C ARG A 13 -72.15 45.63 -33.89
N TRP A 14 -72.49 44.46 -33.36
CA TRP A 14 -73.33 43.47 -34.04
C TRP A 14 -74.82 43.56 -33.66
N TYR A 15 -75.18 44.36 -32.65
CA TYR A 15 -76.56 44.54 -32.19
C TYR A 15 -77.06 45.97 -32.49
N PRO A 16 -77.65 46.25 -33.67
CA PRO A 16 -78.22 47.56 -33.95
C PRO A 16 -79.41 47.82 -33.02
N ALA A 17 -79.46 49.03 -32.45
CA ALA A 17 -80.33 49.42 -31.35
C ALA A 17 -81.84 49.53 -31.67
N THR A 18 -82.37 48.80 -32.67
CA THR A 18 -83.72 49.07 -33.23
C THR A 18 -84.78 48.00 -33.05
N GLU A 19 -84.52 46.84 -32.41
CA GLU A 19 -85.61 45.93 -32.01
C GLU A 19 -85.44 45.40 -30.57
N THR A 20 -86.49 45.63 -29.78
CA THR A 20 -86.61 45.32 -28.36
C THR A 20 -86.73 43.82 -28.12
N ASN A 21 -85.64 43.19 -27.65
CA ASN A 21 -85.68 42.02 -26.77
C ASN A 21 -84.36 41.94 -25.96
N GLY A 22 -84.24 42.76 -24.91
CA GLY A 22 -83.04 42.87 -24.06
C GLY A 22 -82.57 41.54 -23.43
N HIS A 23 -83.44 40.53 -23.40
CA HIS A 23 -83.10 39.16 -23.00
C HIS A 23 -82.07 38.49 -23.93
N GLY A 24 -82.08 38.77 -25.24
CA GLY A 24 -81.16 38.17 -26.21
C GLY A 24 -79.71 38.64 -26.05
N PHE A 25 -79.52 39.93 -25.76
CA PHE A 25 -78.19 40.53 -25.53
C PHE A 25 -77.55 40.05 -24.23
N LEU A 26 -78.34 39.92 -23.15
CA LEU A 26 -77.85 39.38 -21.87
C LEU A 26 -77.40 37.92 -22.02
N LEU A 27 -78.16 37.11 -22.78
CA LEU A 27 -77.82 35.70 -23.00
C LEU A 27 -76.50 35.54 -23.77
N THR A 28 -76.28 36.32 -24.83
CA THR A 28 -75.03 36.25 -25.60
C THR A 28 -73.82 36.71 -24.77
N LEU A 29 -73.96 37.74 -23.93
CA LEU A 29 -72.91 38.20 -23.04
C LEU A 29 -72.56 37.16 -21.96
N CYS A 30 -73.57 36.53 -21.36
CA CYS A 30 -73.39 35.45 -20.37
C CYS A 30 -72.68 34.24 -20.99
N VAL A 31 -73.08 33.82 -22.19
CA VAL A 31 -72.43 32.71 -22.90
C VAL A 31 -70.98 33.07 -23.25
N ALA A 32 -70.71 34.28 -23.73
CA ALA A 32 -69.36 34.73 -24.04
C ALA A 32 -68.45 34.77 -22.80
N MET A 33 -68.97 35.26 -21.66
CA MET A 33 -68.24 35.25 -20.38
C MET A 33 -67.97 33.83 -19.88
N ALA A 34 -68.96 32.93 -19.96
CA ALA A 34 -68.79 31.54 -19.55
C ALA A 34 -67.74 30.81 -20.41
N ILE A 35 -67.77 31.00 -21.73
CA ILE A 35 -66.76 30.45 -22.64
C ILE A 35 -65.37 31.02 -22.32
N HIS A 36 -65.26 32.34 -22.12
CA HIS A 36 -63.98 32.97 -21.79
C HIS A 36 -63.41 32.46 -20.46
N HIS A 37 -64.24 32.35 -19.43
CA HIS A 37 -63.82 31.85 -18.12
C HIS A 37 -63.44 30.37 -18.19
N GLY A 38 -64.20 29.55 -18.95
CA GLY A 38 -63.87 28.15 -19.21
C GLY A 38 -62.52 27.98 -19.93
N ILE A 39 -62.26 28.77 -20.97
CA ILE A 39 -60.97 28.77 -21.67
C ILE A 39 -59.84 29.19 -20.73
N HIS A 40 -60.03 30.24 -19.93
CA HIS A 40 -59.00 30.74 -19.01
C HIS A 40 -58.66 29.72 -17.91
N LEU A 41 -59.66 29.01 -17.39
CA LEU A 41 -59.49 27.93 -16.41
C LEU A 41 -58.78 26.72 -17.03
N TYR A 42 -59.13 26.37 -18.27
CA TYR A 42 -58.48 25.30 -19.02
C TYR A 42 -56.99 25.59 -19.30
N VAL A 43 -56.67 26.82 -19.73
CA VAL A 43 -55.28 27.26 -19.94
C VAL A 43 -54.47 27.22 -18.63
N LEU A 44 -55.04 27.69 -17.52
CA LEU A 44 -54.40 27.62 -16.20
C LEU A 44 -54.16 26.17 -15.76
N ALA A 45 -55.12 25.27 -15.99
CA ALA A 45 -54.98 23.86 -15.67
C ALA A 45 -53.85 23.20 -16.47
N ILE A 46 -53.74 23.47 -17.78
CA ILE A 46 -52.63 22.99 -18.61
C ILE A 46 -51.30 23.54 -18.10
N ALA A 47 -51.21 24.85 -17.83
CA ALA A 47 -49.99 25.47 -17.34
C ALA A 47 -49.54 24.88 -15.99
N ALA A 48 -50.48 24.64 -15.07
CA ALA A 48 -50.19 24.01 -13.79
C ALA A 48 -49.74 22.54 -13.95
N PHE A 49 -50.35 21.80 -14.87
CA PHE A 49 -49.95 20.42 -15.18
C PHE A 49 -48.53 20.37 -15.74
N GLU A 50 -48.19 21.21 -16.72
CA GLU A 50 -46.84 21.28 -17.29
C GLU A 50 -45.80 21.73 -16.26
N ALA A 51 -46.11 22.75 -15.45
CA ALA A 51 -45.23 23.19 -14.37
C ALA A 51 -44.92 22.05 -13.38
N LYS A 52 -45.94 21.26 -12.99
CA LYS A 52 -45.77 20.10 -12.12
C LYS A 52 -44.95 18.99 -12.81
N ARG A 53 -45.19 18.74 -14.10
CA ARG A 53 -44.46 17.75 -14.89
C ARG A 53 -42.97 18.07 -14.96
N VAL A 54 -42.63 19.32 -15.28
CA VAL A 54 -41.24 19.82 -15.33
C VAL A 54 -40.58 19.75 -13.96
N ALA A 55 -41.28 20.15 -12.90
CA ALA A 55 -40.75 20.08 -11.53
C ALA A 55 -40.43 18.63 -11.13
N LEU A 56 -41.30 17.67 -11.46
CA LEU A 56 -41.09 16.26 -11.13
C LEU A 56 -39.86 15.69 -11.85
N ILE A 57 -39.74 15.96 -13.16
CA ILE A 57 -38.57 15.56 -13.96
C ILE A 57 -37.30 16.17 -13.39
N ARG A 58 -37.35 17.43 -12.93
CA ARG A 58 -36.20 18.13 -12.34
C ARG A 58 -35.76 17.51 -11.00
N VAL A 59 -36.69 17.10 -10.16
CA VAL A 59 -36.37 16.44 -8.88
C VAL A 59 -35.75 15.07 -9.14
N GLU A 60 -36.29 14.31 -10.08
CA GLU A 60 -35.77 12.98 -10.41
C GLU A 60 -34.38 13.05 -11.05
N SER A 61 -34.17 14.00 -11.97
CA SER A 61 -32.85 14.22 -12.57
C SER A 61 -31.80 14.67 -11.55
N MET A 62 -32.18 15.50 -10.57
CA MET A 62 -31.28 15.84 -9.45
C MET A 62 -30.96 14.64 -8.57
N ARG A 63 -31.92 13.75 -8.30
CA ARG A 63 -31.68 12.51 -7.53
C ARG A 63 -30.67 11.62 -8.22
N VAL A 64 -30.91 11.31 -9.50
CA VAL A 64 -30.01 10.47 -10.31
C VAL A 64 -28.60 11.06 -10.35
N LEU A 65 -28.48 12.37 -10.59
CA LEU A 65 -27.17 13.03 -10.61
C LEU A 65 -26.48 12.99 -9.24
N SER A 66 -27.24 13.11 -8.14
CA SER A 66 -26.69 13.03 -6.79
C SER A 66 -26.17 11.63 -6.44
N GLU A 67 -26.85 10.58 -6.91
CA GLU A 67 -26.42 9.20 -6.72
C GLU A 67 -25.18 8.89 -7.56
N GLN A 68 -25.15 9.32 -8.82
CA GLN A 68 -23.98 9.20 -9.67
C GLN A 68 -22.75 9.87 -9.06
N ARG A 69 -22.90 11.11 -8.57
CA ARG A 69 -21.80 11.82 -7.90
C ARG A 69 -21.31 11.11 -6.64
N LYS A 70 -22.19 10.45 -5.89
CA LYS A 70 -21.79 9.66 -4.72
C LYS A 70 -20.96 8.44 -5.12
N LEU A 71 -21.41 7.70 -6.14
CA LEU A 71 -20.68 6.55 -6.68
C LEU A 71 -19.31 6.95 -7.22
N GLU A 72 -19.24 8.04 -8.00
CA GLU A 72 -17.97 8.57 -8.51
C GLU A 72 -17.02 8.98 -7.37
N ALA A 73 -17.54 9.63 -6.33
CA ALA A 73 -16.74 10.01 -5.17
C ALA A 73 -16.24 8.80 -4.36
N GLU A 74 -17.08 7.76 -4.20
CA GLU A 74 -16.68 6.52 -3.53
C GLU A 74 -15.62 5.75 -4.33
N GLN A 75 -15.76 5.69 -5.65
CA GLN A 75 -14.76 5.09 -6.55
C GLN A 75 -13.44 5.86 -6.48
N ALA A 76 -13.47 7.18 -6.61
CA ALA A 76 -12.27 8.02 -6.52
C ALA A 76 -11.58 7.88 -5.14
N LEU A 77 -12.35 7.78 -4.06
CA LEU A 77 -11.82 7.54 -2.72
C LEU A 77 -11.18 6.14 -2.60
N HIS A 78 -11.80 5.12 -3.18
CA HIS A 78 -11.26 3.76 -3.19
C HIS A 78 -9.93 3.70 -3.96
N GLU A 79 -9.89 4.26 -5.17
CA GLU A 79 -8.68 4.35 -5.99
C GLU A 79 -7.56 5.10 -5.26
N ALA A 80 -7.87 6.25 -4.65
CA ALA A 80 -6.91 7.01 -3.86
C ALA A 80 -6.37 6.23 -2.66
N ARG A 81 -7.22 5.43 -1.99
CA ARG A 81 -6.80 4.57 -0.86
C ARG A 81 -5.86 3.45 -1.33
N VAL A 82 -6.19 2.78 -2.42
CA VAL A 82 -5.35 1.71 -2.99
C VAL A 82 -3.99 2.29 -3.42
N ALA A 83 -3.99 3.38 -4.18
CA ALA A 83 -2.76 4.04 -4.62
C ALA A 83 -1.89 4.52 -3.43
N ASN A 84 -2.51 5.04 -2.37
CA ASN A 84 -1.78 5.46 -1.17
C ASN A 84 -1.20 4.26 -0.40
N ALA A 85 -1.94 3.15 -0.31
CA ALA A 85 -1.44 1.92 0.32
C ALA A 85 -0.23 1.36 -0.44
N GLU A 86 -0.32 1.28 -1.77
CA GLU A 86 0.80 0.85 -2.63
C GLU A 86 2.01 1.77 -2.46
N ARG A 87 1.80 3.09 -2.41
CA ARG A 87 2.89 4.06 -2.20
C ARG A 87 3.60 3.84 -0.85
N ILE A 88 2.84 3.65 0.23
CA ILE A 88 3.39 3.40 1.57
C ILE A 88 4.22 2.12 1.59
N GLU A 89 3.74 1.04 0.96
CA GLU A 89 4.50 -0.22 0.90
C GLU A 89 5.78 -0.09 0.06
N MET A 90 5.73 0.64 -1.06
CA MET A 90 6.93 0.95 -1.84
C MET A 90 7.93 1.82 -1.06
N GLU A 91 7.46 2.84 -0.34
CA GLU A 91 8.31 3.70 0.49
C GLU A 91 9.01 2.89 1.59
N LYS A 92 8.30 1.99 2.27
CA LYS A 92 8.89 1.06 3.26
C LYS A 92 9.95 0.16 2.62
N ALA A 93 9.63 -0.47 1.49
CA ALA A 93 10.57 -1.35 0.79
C ALA A 93 11.83 -0.60 0.34
N MET A 94 11.69 0.64 -0.16
CA MET A 94 12.82 1.50 -0.51
C MET A 94 13.67 1.86 0.71
N HIS A 95 13.06 2.25 1.82
CA HIS A 95 13.79 2.56 3.05
C HIS A 95 14.57 1.36 3.59
N GLU A 96 13.97 0.16 3.56
CA GLU A 96 14.66 -1.07 3.96
C GLU A 96 15.81 -1.43 3.00
N ALA A 97 15.62 -1.26 1.69
CA ALA A 97 16.66 -1.50 0.70
C ALA A 97 17.84 -0.54 0.88
N GLN A 98 17.57 0.75 1.09
CA GLN A 98 18.60 1.78 1.31
C GLN A 98 19.35 1.57 2.63
N ARG A 99 18.66 1.12 3.69
CA ARG A 99 19.29 0.74 4.96
C ARG A 99 20.23 -0.45 4.77
N ARG A 100 19.81 -1.47 4.02
CA ARG A 100 20.64 -2.63 3.68
C ARG A 100 21.86 -2.24 2.84
N GLU A 101 21.69 -1.38 1.83
CA GLU A 101 22.79 -0.91 0.97
C GLU A 101 23.84 -0.11 1.75
N SER A 102 23.39 0.79 2.63
CA SER A 102 24.27 1.61 3.47
C SER A 102 25.08 0.76 4.46
N LEU A 103 24.43 -0.24 5.08
CA LEU A 103 25.10 -1.24 5.91
C LEU A 103 26.07 -2.11 5.09
N GLY A 104 25.70 -2.48 3.86
CA GLY A 104 26.54 -3.20 2.91
C GLY A 104 27.84 -2.48 2.56
N LEU A 105 27.76 -1.19 2.25
CA LEU A 105 28.93 -0.38 1.91
C LEU A 105 29.92 -0.25 3.08
N LEU A 106 29.41 -0.01 4.29
CA LEU A 106 30.22 0.15 5.50
C LEU A 106 30.80 -1.19 6.00
N ALA A 107 30.00 -2.25 6.04
CA ALA A 107 30.43 -3.57 6.49
C ALA A 107 31.51 -4.17 5.59
N GLY A 108 31.45 -3.96 4.28
CA GLY A 108 32.45 -4.44 3.31
C GLY A 108 33.87 -3.91 3.58
N GLY A 109 34.01 -2.59 3.74
CA GLY A 109 35.30 -1.95 4.01
C GLY A 109 35.81 -2.26 5.41
N ILE A 110 34.94 -2.15 6.43
CA ILE A 110 35.32 -2.41 7.82
C ILE A 110 35.74 -3.87 8.01
N ALA A 111 35.00 -4.82 7.43
CA ALA A 111 35.31 -6.25 7.58
C ALA A 111 36.61 -6.64 6.90
N HIS A 112 36.93 -6.03 5.75
CA HIS A 112 38.22 -6.24 5.10
C HIS A 112 39.36 -5.81 6.01
N ASP A 113 39.29 -4.60 6.57
CA ASP A 113 40.33 -4.07 7.44
C ASP A 113 40.42 -4.84 8.77
N PHE A 114 39.28 -5.29 9.30
CA PHE A 114 39.25 -6.14 10.49
C PHE A 114 39.92 -7.49 10.25
N ASN A 115 39.63 -8.15 9.12
CA ASN A 115 40.30 -9.40 8.76
C ASN A 115 41.81 -9.21 8.53
N ASN A 116 42.25 -8.04 8.03
CA ASN A 116 43.66 -7.72 7.91
C ASN A 116 44.34 -7.64 9.28
N LEU A 117 43.71 -6.99 10.27
CA LEU A 117 44.23 -6.94 11.64
C LEU A 117 44.30 -8.32 12.29
N LEU A 118 43.24 -9.13 12.13
CA LEU A 118 43.20 -10.50 12.64
C LEU A 118 44.31 -11.37 12.03
N THR A 119 44.59 -11.21 10.74
CA THR A 119 45.70 -11.90 10.06
C THR A 119 47.05 -11.52 10.64
N VAL A 120 47.29 -10.24 10.93
CA VAL A 120 48.53 -9.77 11.58
C VAL A 120 48.66 -10.33 12.99
N ILE A 121 47.57 -10.36 13.77
CA ILE A 121 47.58 -10.92 15.12
C ILE A 121 47.94 -12.40 15.07
N LEU A 122 47.30 -13.17 14.17
CA LEU A 122 47.58 -14.59 14.01
C LEU A 122 49.04 -14.84 13.56
N GLY A 123 49.56 -14.04 12.63
CA GLY A 123 50.95 -14.13 12.21
C GLY A 123 51.95 -13.87 13.35
N ASN A 124 51.66 -12.94 14.26
CA ASN A 124 52.49 -12.72 15.44
C ASN A 124 52.40 -13.88 16.44
N VAL A 125 51.23 -14.48 16.59
CA VAL A 125 51.05 -15.70 17.41
C VAL A 125 51.88 -16.86 16.84
N ASP A 126 51.81 -17.07 15.53
CA ASP A 126 52.57 -18.13 14.86
C ASP A 126 54.08 -17.89 14.94
N LEU A 127 54.55 -16.65 14.77
CA LEU A 127 55.96 -16.32 14.96
C LEU A 127 56.43 -16.54 16.40
N SER A 128 55.60 -16.18 17.39
CA SER A 128 55.90 -16.42 18.81
C SER A 128 56.05 -17.91 19.10
N ARG A 129 55.33 -18.79 18.39
CA ARG A 129 55.44 -20.25 18.51
C ARG A 129 56.75 -20.83 17.99
N VAL A 130 57.47 -20.12 17.13
CA VAL A 130 58.76 -20.56 16.57
C VAL A 130 59.92 -20.28 17.52
N GLU A 131 59.70 -19.47 18.57
CA GLU A 131 60.74 -19.08 19.53
C GLU A 131 61.21 -20.28 20.37
N PRO A 132 62.52 -20.59 20.39
CA PRO A 132 63.03 -21.69 21.20
C PRO A 132 62.86 -21.40 22.70
N ARG A 133 62.15 -22.30 23.40
CA ARG A 133 61.80 -22.27 24.84
C ARG A 133 60.49 -21.52 25.20
N ILE A 134 59.40 -21.79 24.48
CA ILE A 134 58.07 -21.44 24.97
C ILE A 134 57.73 -22.21 26.26
N SER A 135 57.16 -21.50 27.23
CA SER A 135 56.62 -22.14 28.44
C SER A 135 55.20 -22.68 28.19
N PRO A 136 54.77 -23.76 28.87
CA PRO A 136 53.41 -24.29 28.72
C PRO A 136 52.30 -23.26 28.96
N VAL A 137 52.52 -22.34 29.91
CA VAL A 137 51.56 -21.26 30.23
C VAL A 137 51.47 -20.24 29.10
N LEU A 138 52.57 -19.98 28.40
CA LEU A 138 52.57 -19.10 27.23
C LEU A 138 51.88 -19.77 26.04
N GLU A 139 52.07 -21.08 25.87
CA GLU A 139 51.42 -21.86 24.82
C GLU A 139 49.89 -21.87 24.97
N GLU A 140 49.37 -22.11 26.19
CA GLU A 140 47.93 -22.05 26.50
C GLU A 140 47.33 -20.66 26.23
N ARG A 141 48.09 -19.59 26.52
CA ARG A 141 47.67 -18.21 26.21
C ARG A 141 47.62 -17.96 24.71
N LEU A 142 48.59 -18.47 23.94
CA LEU A 142 48.60 -18.35 22.48
C LEU A 142 47.41 -19.11 21.87
N ASP A 143 47.06 -20.30 22.37
CA ASP A 143 45.85 -21.04 21.97
C ASP A 143 44.57 -20.25 22.24
N THR A 144 44.50 -19.59 23.39
CA THR A 144 43.36 -18.72 23.75
C THR A 144 43.24 -17.54 22.80
N ILE A 145 44.36 -16.92 22.41
CA ILE A 145 44.39 -15.80 21.46
C ILE A 145 43.96 -16.27 20.07
N THR A 146 44.49 -17.40 19.58
CA THR A 146 44.09 -18.00 18.30
C THR A 146 42.57 -18.25 18.27
N SER A 147 42.04 -18.88 19.33
CA SER A 147 40.60 -19.14 19.46
C SER A 147 39.77 -17.85 19.47
N ALA A 148 40.28 -16.76 20.06
CA ALA A 148 39.61 -15.46 20.05
C ALA A 148 39.63 -14.81 18.66
N VAL A 149 40.75 -14.89 17.94
CA VAL A 149 40.93 -14.37 16.58
C VAL A 149 40.02 -15.09 15.58
N GLU A 150 39.94 -16.42 15.67
CA GLU A 150 39.05 -17.23 14.85
C GLU A 150 37.58 -16.87 15.06
N ARG A 151 37.16 -16.70 16.32
CA ARG A 151 35.81 -16.22 16.67
C ARG A 151 35.53 -14.82 16.12
N ALA A 152 36.49 -13.90 16.22
CA ALA A 152 36.36 -12.55 15.68
C ALA A 152 36.24 -12.53 14.14
N ALA A 153 37.01 -13.38 13.44
CA ALA A 153 36.92 -13.54 11.99
C ALA A 153 35.55 -14.09 11.58
N GLN A 154 34.99 -14.97 12.40
CA GLN A 154 33.67 -15.54 12.17
C GLN A 154 32.55 -14.52 12.35
N LEU A 155 32.58 -13.70 13.40
CA LEU A 155 31.65 -12.58 13.60
C LEU A 155 31.73 -11.56 12.45
N THR A 156 32.94 -11.31 11.96
CA THR A 156 33.18 -10.40 10.82
C THR A 156 32.57 -10.94 9.53
N ARG A 157 32.64 -12.26 9.28
CA ARG A 157 31.94 -12.90 8.14
C ARG A 157 30.44 -12.82 8.29
N GLN A 158 29.91 -13.01 9.50
CA GLN A 158 28.47 -12.88 9.77
C GLN A 158 27.96 -11.45 9.50
N LEU A 159 28.75 -10.42 9.83
CA LEU A 159 28.44 -9.03 9.51
C LEU A 159 28.33 -8.81 7.99
N LEU A 160 29.24 -9.40 7.20
CA LEU A 160 29.24 -9.32 5.73
C LEU A 160 28.09 -10.06 5.06
N VAL A 161 27.71 -11.22 5.62
CA VAL A 161 26.54 -11.99 5.19
C VAL A 161 25.27 -11.18 5.45
N TYR A 162 25.13 -10.61 6.64
CA TYR A 162 24.00 -9.75 7.00
C TYR A 162 23.90 -8.52 6.10
N SER A 163 25.05 -7.96 5.71
CA SER A 163 25.12 -6.76 4.87
C SER A 163 24.93 -7.04 3.36
N GLY A 164 24.70 -8.30 2.96
CA GLY A 164 24.40 -8.67 1.56
C GLY A 164 25.54 -8.46 0.55
N LYS A 165 26.80 -8.31 1.00
CA LYS A 165 27.96 -8.05 0.13
C LYS A 165 28.78 -9.27 -0.27
N ALA A 166 28.39 -10.47 0.15
CA ALA A 166 29.01 -11.69 -0.36
C ALA A 166 28.70 -11.80 -1.86
N ARG A 167 29.75 -11.74 -2.70
CA ARG A 167 29.61 -11.89 -4.15
C ARG A 167 29.11 -13.30 -4.44
N ALA A 168 27.92 -13.42 -5.03
CA ALA A 168 27.29 -14.69 -5.34
C ALA A 168 28.24 -15.62 -6.12
N LYS A 169 28.75 -16.66 -5.46
CA LYS A 169 29.55 -17.73 -6.03
C LYS A 169 28.85 -19.04 -5.75
N ASN A 170 28.14 -19.54 -6.76
CA ASN A 170 27.58 -20.89 -6.69
C ASN A 170 28.71 -21.89 -6.56
N THR A 171 28.65 -22.68 -5.48
CA THR A 171 29.54 -23.79 -5.21
C THR A 171 28.69 -25.00 -4.81
N SER A 172 29.24 -26.20 -4.94
CA SER A 172 28.58 -27.39 -4.41
C SER A 172 28.68 -27.37 -2.88
N VAL A 173 27.54 -27.17 -2.21
CA VAL A 173 27.42 -27.09 -0.75
C VAL A 173 26.70 -28.33 -0.24
N ASP A 174 27.28 -29.02 0.73
CA ASP A 174 26.56 -30.05 1.50
C ASP A 174 25.61 -29.34 2.48
N LEU A 175 24.32 -29.36 2.16
CA LEU A 175 23.31 -28.60 2.87
C LEU A 175 23.18 -29.05 4.33
N GLY A 176 23.31 -30.35 4.60
CA GLY A 176 23.24 -30.89 5.95
C GLY A 176 24.41 -30.43 6.81
N ALA A 177 25.63 -30.57 6.30
CA ALA A 177 26.82 -30.10 6.99
C ALA A 177 26.80 -28.57 7.20
N HIS A 178 26.29 -27.84 6.21
CA HIS A 178 26.19 -26.38 6.24
C HIS A 178 25.19 -25.90 7.30
N ILE A 179 23.96 -26.46 7.33
CA ILE A 179 22.94 -26.12 8.34
C ILE A 179 23.42 -26.49 9.74
N GLN A 180 24.07 -27.65 9.92
CA GLN A 180 24.66 -28.01 11.21
C GLN A 180 25.76 -27.03 11.65
N GLY A 181 26.60 -26.60 10.72
CA GLY A 181 27.59 -25.55 10.93
C GLY A 181 26.94 -24.27 11.42
N ALA A 182 25.95 -23.76 10.68
CA ALA A 182 25.22 -22.55 11.01
C ALA A 182 24.52 -22.64 12.38
N ALA A 183 23.85 -23.76 12.69
CA ALA A 183 23.18 -23.94 13.98
C ALA A 183 24.14 -23.97 15.18
N ARG A 184 25.36 -24.53 15.01
CA ARG A 184 26.41 -24.44 16.04
C ARG A 184 26.81 -22.99 16.33
N LEU A 185 26.78 -22.14 15.30
CA LEU A 185 27.11 -20.72 15.40
C LEU A 185 25.98 -19.88 15.97
N PHE A 186 24.73 -20.25 15.71
CA PHE A 186 23.57 -19.49 16.19
C PHE A 186 23.17 -19.83 17.63
N ARG A 187 23.40 -21.06 18.11
CA ARG A 187 23.07 -21.47 19.48
C ARG A 187 23.56 -20.49 20.58
N PRO A 188 24.81 -19.99 20.55
CA PRO A 188 25.29 -19.03 21.55
C PRO A 188 24.67 -17.63 21.44
N LEU A 189 24.01 -17.29 20.33
CA LEU A 189 23.42 -15.98 20.07
C LEU A 189 21.93 -15.93 20.49
N LEU A 190 21.34 -17.07 20.81
CA LEU A 190 19.96 -17.16 21.26
C LEU A 190 19.87 -16.78 22.75
N LYS A 191 18.75 -16.18 23.14
CA LYS A 191 18.47 -15.91 24.55
C LYS A 191 18.41 -17.24 25.34
N PRO A 192 18.74 -17.27 26.64
CA PRO A 192 18.74 -18.49 27.44
C PRO A 192 17.43 -19.28 27.41
N GLU A 193 16.30 -18.60 27.14
CA GLU A 193 14.96 -19.19 27.10
C GLU A 193 14.62 -19.87 25.77
N VAL A 194 15.45 -19.70 24.72
CA VAL A 194 15.18 -20.22 23.37
C VAL A 194 16.08 -21.42 23.07
N THR A 195 15.46 -22.52 22.62
CA THR A 195 16.18 -23.75 22.24
C THR A 195 16.12 -24.01 20.74
N LEU A 196 17.28 -24.24 20.12
CA LEU A 196 17.39 -24.57 18.69
C LEU A 196 17.62 -26.06 18.49
N ASN A 197 16.57 -26.74 18.04
CA ASN A 197 16.56 -28.17 17.71
C ASN A 197 16.53 -28.37 16.20
N LEU A 198 17.51 -29.10 15.68
CA LEU A 198 17.54 -29.53 14.28
C LEU A 198 16.93 -30.92 14.17
N HIS A 199 15.91 -31.08 13.32
CA HIS A 199 15.28 -32.35 13.03
C HIS A 199 15.50 -32.72 11.56
N GLY A 200 16.27 -33.79 11.30
CA GLY A 200 16.48 -34.34 9.95
C GLY A 200 17.89 -34.86 9.72
N GLN A 201 18.02 -35.87 8.85
CA GLN A 201 19.30 -36.33 8.30
C GLN A 201 19.44 -35.76 6.88
N ALA A 202 20.26 -34.73 6.73
CA ALA A 202 20.55 -34.09 5.43
C ALA A 202 22.02 -34.28 4.99
N GLU A 203 22.77 -35.16 5.67
CA GLU A 203 24.16 -35.47 5.30
C GLU A 203 24.21 -36.05 3.88
N GLY A 204 25.03 -35.45 3.02
CA GLY A 204 25.21 -35.86 1.63
C GLY A 204 24.30 -35.19 0.61
N ILE A 205 23.36 -34.32 1.03
CA ILE A 205 22.56 -33.52 0.08
C ILE A 205 23.41 -32.36 -0.42
N LYS A 206 23.89 -32.45 -1.66
CA LYS A 206 24.65 -31.39 -2.32
C LYS A 206 23.75 -30.51 -3.16
N VAL A 207 23.82 -29.21 -2.96
CA VAL A 207 23.12 -28.19 -3.75
C VAL A 207 24.12 -27.23 -4.37
N GLU A 208 23.82 -26.72 -5.56
CA GLU A 208 24.56 -25.58 -6.11
C GLU A 208 23.95 -24.30 -5.57
N ALA A 209 24.69 -23.64 -4.68
CA ALA A 209 24.25 -22.41 -4.06
C ALA A 209 25.46 -21.57 -3.64
N ASP A 210 25.21 -20.29 -3.42
CA ASP A 210 26.13 -19.46 -2.66
C ASP A 210 25.94 -19.73 -1.17
N ALA A 211 27.03 -20.14 -0.50
CA ALA A 211 27.02 -20.48 0.92
C ALA A 211 26.66 -19.29 1.82
N ALA A 212 27.07 -18.07 1.46
CA ALA A 212 26.74 -16.86 2.20
C ALA A 212 25.27 -16.46 2.04
N LEU A 213 24.68 -16.65 0.85
CA LEU A 213 23.23 -16.47 0.68
C LEU A 213 22.43 -17.51 1.47
N LEU A 214 22.91 -18.76 1.53
CA LEU A 214 22.32 -19.78 2.39
C LEU A 214 22.42 -19.40 3.87
N ASP A 215 23.56 -18.92 4.33
CA ASP A 215 23.73 -18.42 5.72
C ASP A 215 22.76 -17.28 6.02
N GLN A 216 22.55 -16.35 5.07
CA GLN A 216 21.61 -15.25 5.21
C GLN A 216 20.16 -15.75 5.34
N VAL A 217 19.75 -16.72 4.50
CA VAL A 217 18.41 -17.32 4.57
C VAL A 217 18.20 -18.02 5.92
N ILE A 218 19.17 -18.83 6.36
CA ILE A 218 19.06 -19.56 7.63
C ILE A 218 19.00 -18.56 8.81
N PHE A 219 19.85 -17.53 8.81
CA PHE A 219 19.83 -16.50 9.85
C PHE A 219 18.49 -15.79 9.94
N ASN A 220 17.93 -15.36 8.80
CA ASN A 220 16.64 -14.69 8.77
C ASN A 220 15.50 -15.59 9.29
N ILE A 221 15.50 -16.88 8.94
CA ILE A 221 14.52 -17.84 9.46
C ILE A 221 14.63 -17.95 10.98
N VAL A 222 15.85 -18.08 11.51
CA VAL A 222 16.10 -18.19 12.95
C VAL A 222 15.68 -16.92 13.69
N GLN A 223 16.02 -15.74 13.19
CA GLN A 223 15.60 -14.47 13.82
C GLN A 223 14.08 -14.33 13.85
N ASN A 224 13.41 -14.60 12.72
CA ASN A 224 11.95 -14.55 12.67
C ASN A 224 11.30 -15.53 13.65
N ALA A 225 11.89 -16.71 13.85
CA ALA A 225 11.40 -17.67 14.84
C ALA A 225 11.60 -17.18 16.28
N VAL A 226 12.74 -16.56 16.59
CA VAL A 226 13.05 -15.99 17.91
C VAL A 226 12.13 -14.82 18.26
N GLU A 227 11.84 -13.94 17.31
CA GLU A 227 10.93 -12.81 17.50
C GLU A 227 9.48 -13.24 17.74
N ALA A 228 9.10 -14.41 17.22
CA ALA A 228 7.75 -14.96 17.36
C ALA A 228 7.53 -15.80 18.65
N CYS A 229 8.60 -16.13 19.38
CA CYS A 229 8.55 -16.85 20.67
C CYS A 229 8.39 -15.87 21.84
#